data_AF-A0A0G0M9G6-F1
#
_entry.id   AF-A0A0G0M9G6-F1
#
_cell.length_a   1.000
_cell.length_b   1.000
_cell.length_c   1.000
_cell.angle_alpha   90.00
_cell.angle_beta   90.00
_cell.angle_gamma   90.00
#
_symmetry.space_group_name_H-M   'P 1'
#
loop_
_entity.id
_entity.type
_entity.pdbx_description
1 polymer ?
#
loop_
_entity_poly.entity_id
_entity_poly.type
_entity_poly.pdbx_seq_one_letter_code
_entity_poly.pdbx_strand_id
1 'polypeptide(L)'
;MLNKFKYRKIFKYCFSVAIVFGLFFSGVKANNWLEWKMAVDAAGSMPYQIGLASVTMIKCFTTGTPPICNGGTLCYTKDPATCVNYYDVSGMPAGGMGSNALFSVAQTSQAGLYPGGQLIAGGMSPVLMDSGVLASAAGCSGCLAKLGIIENIKEKFKFIIVGFKKE
;
A
#
# COMPACT_ATOMS: atom_id res chain seq x y z
N MET A 1 -18.11 50.43 -25.93
CA MET A 1 -18.74 49.09 -26.08
C MET A 1 -17.66 48.02 -26.10
N LEU A 2 -17.26 47.52 -24.92
CA LEU A 2 -16.23 46.48 -24.81
C LEU A 2 -16.80 45.12 -25.24
N ASN A 3 -16.54 44.78 -26.51
CA ASN A 3 -16.16 43.45 -27.00
C ASN A 3 -16.88 42.21 -26.40
N LYS A 4 -18.23 42.23 -26.33
CA LYS A 4 -19.07 41.06 -25.98
C LYS A 4 -18.72 39.80 -26.78
N PHE A 5 -18.23 39.96 -28.01
CA PHE A 5 -17.77 38.86 -28.85
C PHE A 5 -16.46 38.21 -28.41
N LYS A 6 -15.50 38.99 -27.89
CA LYS A 6 -14.21 38.48 -27.41
C LYS A 6 -14.38 37.71 -26.10
N TYR A 7 -15.26 38.19 -25.21
CA TYR A 7 -15.56 37.54 -23.94
C TYR A 7 -16.26 36.18 -24.11
N ARG A 8 -17.18 36.06 -25.09
CA ARG A 8 -17.83 34.79 -25.44
C ARG A 8 -16.86 33.72 -25.95
N LYS A 9 -15.81 34.10 -26.68
CA LYS A 9 -14.77 33.15 -27.14
C LYS A 9 -13.87 32.68 -25.99
N ILE A 10 -13.48 33.60 -25.11
CA ILE A 10 -12.66 33.28 -23.93
C ILE A 10 -13.43 32.36 -22.97
N PHE A 11 -14.70 32.65 -22.70
CA PHE A 11 -15.54 31.83 -21.82
C PHE A 11 -15.71 30.39 -22.35
N LYS A 12 -15.90 30.21 -23.66
CA LYS A 12 -15.97 28.87 -24.28
C LYS A 12 -14.66 28.10 -24.15
N TYR A 13 -13.52 28.77 -24.30
CA TYR A 13 -12.20 28.16 -24.12
C TYR A 13 -11.96 27.74 -22.67
N CYS A 14 -12.26 28.61 -21.69
CA CYS A 14 -12.12 28.27 -20.27
C CYS A 14 -13.04 27.11 -19.86
N PHE A 15 -14.27 27.07 -20.38
CA PHE A 15 -15.22 25.99 -20.09
C PHE A 15 -14.77 24.65 -20.69
N SER A 16 -14.24 24.65 -21.92
CA SER A 16 -13.65 23.47 -22.56
C SER A 16 -12.44 22.93 -21.77
N VAL A 17 -11.53 23.82 -21.37
CA VAL A 17 -10.36 23.43 -20.56
C VAL A 17 -10.80 22.89 -19.20
N ALA A 18 -11.79 23.50 -18.55
CA ALA A 18 -12.32 23.03 -17.27
C ALA A 18 -12.96 21.63 -17.35
N ILE A 19 -13.64 21.31 -18.46
CA ILE A 19 -14.20 19.96 -18.68
C ILE A 19 -13.08 18.93 -18.87
N VAL A 20 -12.09 19.24 -19.71
CA VAL A 20 -10.95 18.33 -19.92
C VAL A 20 -10.17 18.11 -18.63
N PHE A 21 -9.94 19.17 -17.86
CA PHE A 21 -9.32 19.07 -16.53
C PHE A 21 -10.20 18.25 -15.56
N GLY A 22 -11.50 18.51 -15.51
CA GLY A 22 -12.44 17.77 -14.68
C GLY A 22 -12.47 16.27 -14.98
N LEU A 23 -12.49 15.89 -16.26
CA LEU A 23 -12.45 14.49 -16.70
C LEU A 23 -11.11 13.83 -16.34
N PHE A 24 -10.00 14.54 -16.48
CA PHE A 24 -8.67 14.04 -16.12
C PHE A 24 -8.57 13.76 -14.61
N PHE A 25 -9.04 14.67 -13.76
CA PHE A 25 -9.03 14.48 -12.30
C PHE A 25 -10.02 13.42 -11.82
N SER A 26 -11.15 13.25 -12.52
CA SER A 26 -12.15 12.22 -12.19
C SER A 26 -11.66 10.82 -12.55
N GLY A 27 -10.96 10.67 -13.69
CA GLY A 27 -10.39 9.39 -14.13
C GLY A 27 -9.32 8.84 -13.19
N VAL A 28 -8.46 9.71 -12.66
CA VAL A 28 -7.40 9.31 -11.71
C VAL A 28 -7.99 8.79 -10.38
N LYS A 29 -9.11 9.36 -9.90
CA LYS A 29 -9.78 8.87 -8.68
C LYS A 29 -10.46 7.52 -8.85
N ALA A 30 -11.01 7.23 -10.03
CA ALA A 30 -11.69 5.96 -10.29
C ALA A 30 -10.70 4.78 -10.36
N ASN A 31 -9.49 5.01 -10.90
CA ASN A 31 -8.51 3.96 -11.08
C ASN A 31 -7.96 3.40 -9.76
N ASN A 32 -7.65 4.28 -8.80
CA ASN A 32 -7.09 3.86 -7.51
C ASN A 32 -8.09 3.09 -6.63
N TRP A 33 -9.39 3.45 -6.70
CA TRP A 33 -10.44 2.70 -6.01
C TRP A 33 -10.65 1.31 -6.62
N LEU A 34 -10.58 1.21 -7.94
CA LEU A 34 -10.74 -0.07 -8.64
C LEU A 34 -9.58 -1.01 -8.32
N GLU A 35 -8.33 -0.53 -8.35
CA GLU A 35 -7.15 -1.32 -8.00
C GLU A 35 -7.20 -1.85 -6.56
N TRP A 36 -7.65 -1.03 -5.61
CA TRP A 36 -7.85 -1.48 -4.23
C TRP A 36 -8.95 -2.52 -4.13
N LYS A 37 -10.09 -2.29 -4.78
CA LYS A 37 -11.19 -3.25 -4.77
C LYS A 37 -10.76 -4.59 -5.38
N MET A 38 -9.99 -4.55 -6.48
CA MET A 38 -9.41 -5.74 -7.09
C MET A 38 -8.40 -6.43 -6.17
N ALA A 39 -7.58 -5.68 -5.44
CA ALA A 39 -6.64 -6.25 -4.48
C ALA A 39 -7.34 -6.89 -3.28
N VAL A 40 -8.42 -6.26 -2.77
CA VAL A 40 -9.25 -6.82 -1.70
C VAL A 40 -9.97 -8.08 -2.17
N ASP A 41 -10.52 -8.07 -3.38
CA ASP A 41 -11.19 -9.23 -3.97
C ASP A 41 -10.20 -10.39 -4.21
N ALA A 42 -9.00 -10.07 -4.71
CA ALA A 42 -7.92 -11.05 -4.91
C ALA A 42 -7.30 -11.55 -3.60
N ALA A 43 -7.23 -10.73 -2.54
CA ALA A 43 -6.89 -11.21 -1.21
C ALA A 43 -8.02 -12.09 -0.66
N GLY A 44 -9.28 -11.73 -0.93
CA GLY A 44 -10.50 -12.45 -0.58
C GLY A 44 -10.58 -13.87 -1.15
N SER A 45 -9.91 -14.13 -2.28
CA SER A 45 -9.84 -15.47 -2.90
C SER A 45 -8.76 -16.37 -2.31
N MET A 46 -7.92 -15.86 -1.41
CA MET A 46 -6.86 -16.63 -0.75
C MET A 46 -7.37 -17.33 0.53
N PRO A 47 -6.84 -18.53 0.86
CA PRO A 47 -7.30 -19.31 2.00
C PRO A 47 -6.96 -18.68 3.36
N TYR A 48 -5.88 -17.90 3.44
CA TYR A 48 -5.54 -17.09 4.61
C TYR A 48 -5.51 -15.63 4.25
N GLN A 49 -6.10 -14.80 5.12
CA GLN A 49 -6.23 -13.37 4.90
C GLN A 49 -5.86 -12.63 6.19
N ILE A 50 -5.20 -11.50 6.04
CA ILE A 50 -4.89 -10.60 7.16
C ILE A 50 -5.17 -9.17 6.74
N GLY A 51 -5.90 -8.44 7.59
CA GLY A 51 -6.07 -7.01 7.51
C GLY A 51 -5.45 -6.39 8.75
N LEU A 52 -4.48 -5.48 8.59
CA LEU A 52 -3.83 -4.78 9.68
C LEU A 52 -3.94 -3.27 9.50
N ALA A 53 -4.13 -2.56 10.61
CA ALA A 53 -3.96 -1.13 10.73
C ALA A 53 -2.82 -0.81 11.70
N SER A 54 -2.21 0.37 11.59
CA SER A 54 -1.07 0.78 12.43
C SER A 54 0.06 -0.25 12.40
N VAL A 55 0.45 -0.64 11.19
CA VAL A 55 1.41 -1.71 10.96
C VAL A 55 2.77 -1.41 11.60
N THR A 56 3.37 -2.38 12.25
CA THR A 56 4.76 -2.39 12.72
C THR A 56 5.55 -3.39 11.88
N MET A 57 6.74 -3.01 11.45
CA MET A 57 7.62 -3.88 10.65
C MET A 57 8.94 -4.05 11.38
N ILE A 58 9.33 -5.30 11.64
CA ILE A 58 10.60 -5.65 12.27
C ILE A 58 11.40 -6.48 11.28
N LYS A 59 12.58 -5.99 10.88
CA LYS A 59 13.45 -6.73 9.97
C LYS A 59 14.01 -7.96 10.69
N CYS A 60 13.91 -9.12 10.05
CA CYS A 60 14.59 -10.30 10.55
C CYS A 60 16.11 -10.19 10.31
N PHE A 61 16.90 -10.66 11.26
CA PHE A 61 18.37 -10.64 11.21
C PHE A 61 18.96 -11.90 11.82
N THR A 62 20.19 -12.24 11.47
CA THR A 62 20.88 -13.41 12.02
C THR A 62 21.83 -13.03 13.15
N THR A 63 21.97 -13.91 14.14
CA THR A 63 22.95 -13.76 15.22
C THR A 63 23.58 -15.10 15.60
N GLY A 64 24.79 -15.06 16.18
CA GLY A 64 25.44 -16.21 16.78
C GLY A 64 26.17 -17.13 15.80
N THR A 65 26.77 -18.17 16.36
CA THR A 65 27.48 -19.26 15.66
C THR A 65 27.14 -20.58 16.36
N PRO A 66 26.37 -21.51 15.74
CA PRO A 66 25.77 -21.40 14.41
C PRO A 66 24.72 -20.28 14.32
N PRO A 67 24.51 -19.69 13.12
CA PRO A 67 23.61 -18.56 12.95
C PRO A 67 22.15 -18.95 13.20
N ILE A 68 21.41 -18.10 13.91
CA ILE A 68 19.98 -18.27 14.21
C ILE A 68 19.24 -17.03 13.70
N CYS A 69 18.04 -17.21 13.11
CA CYS A 69 17.20 -16.10 12.68
C CYS A 69 16.42 -15.50 13.86
N ASN A 70 16.57 -14.19 14.05
CA ASN A 70 16.01 -13.40 15.14
C ASN A 70 15.38 -12.10 14.61
N GLY A 71 14.76 -11.33 15.50
CA GLY A 71 14.12 -10.05 15.19
C GLY A 71 12.72 -10.00 15.77
N GLY A 72 11.71 -10.17 14.92
CA GLY A 72 10.32 -10.27 15.31
C GLY A 72 9.92 -11.65 15.84
N THR A 73 8.70 -11.72 16.37
CA THR A 73 8.04 -12.92 16.89
C THR A 73 8.01 -14.09 15.91
N LEU A 74 7.97 -13.85 14.59
CA LEU A 74 7.90 -14.91 13.59
C LEU A 74 9.25 -15.18 12.89
N CYS A 75 10.27 -14.35 13.11
CA CYS A 75 11.55 -14.49 12.40
C CYS A 75 12.22 -15.86 12.65
N TYR A 76 12.05 -16.44 13.84
CA TYR A 76 12.62 -17.76 14.17
C TYR A 76 12.14 -18.89 13.26
N THR A 77 11.03 -18.71 12.54
CA THR A 77 10.51 -19.74 11.62
C THR A 77 11.26 -19.79 10.28
N LYS A 78 12.21 -18.88 10.04
CA LYS A 78 13.00 -18.81 8.81
C LYS A 78 14.39 -19.40 8.98
N ASP A 79 14.87 -20.01 7.89
CA ASP A 79 16.24 -20.46 7.81
C ASP A 79 17.21 -19.26 7.87
N PRO A 80 18.33 -19.36 8.62
CA PRO A 80 19.31 -18.29 8.75
C PRO A 80 19.79 -17.73 7.40
N ALA A 81 19.90 -18.53 6.34
CA ALA A 81 20.35 -18.09 5.02
C ALA A 81 19.34 -17.15 4.33
N THR A 82 18.05 -17.26 4.65
CA THR A 82 16.98 -16.45 4.04
C THR A 82 16.42 -15.38 4.96
N CYS A 83 16.74 -15.45 6.26
CA CYS A 83 16.26 -14.59 7.33
C CYS A 83 16.22 -13.10 6.96
N VAL A 84 17.33 -12.55 6.44
CA VAL A 84 17.48 -11.10 6.16
C VAL A 84 16.57 -10.58 5.04
N ASN A 85 15.92 -11.48 4.29
CA ASN A 85 15.00 -11.16 3.22
C ASN A 85 13.55 -11.00 3.72
N TYR A 86 13.32 -11.01 5.03
CA TYR A 86 12.00 -11.01 5.63
C TYR A 86 11.79 -9.87 6.64
N TYR A 87 10.55 -9.39 6.68
CA TYR A 87 9.99 -8.60 7.77
C TYR A 87 8.96 -9.43 8.52
N ASP A 88 9.01 -9.39 9.85
CA ASP A 88 7.85 -9.69 10.69
C ASP A 88 6.99 -8.43 10.75
N VAL A 89 5.77 -8.56 10.25
CA VAL A 89 4.83 -7.46 10.13
C VAL A 89 3.64 -7.76 11.01
N SER A 90 3.39 -6.87 11.97
CA SER A 90 2.28 -6.97 12.92
C SER A 90 1.49 -5.67 12.98
N GLY A 91 0.31 -5.68 13.61
CA GLY A 91 -0.50 -4.46 13.72
C GLY A 91 -1.81 -4.70 14.45
N MET A 92 -2.63 -3.65 14.52
CA MET A 92 -4.00 -3.75 15.02
C MET A 92 -4.85 -4.53 14.00
N PRO A 93 -5.52 -5.63 14.39
CA PRO A 93 -6.39 -6.37 13.48
C PRO A 93 -7.51 -5.47 12.94
N ALA A 94 -7.61 -5.41 11.62
CA ALA A 94 -8.66 -4.69 10.88
C ALA A 94 -9.51 -5.65 10.02
N GLY A 95 -9.23 -6.96 10.07
CA GLY A 95 -9.95 -8.02 9.36
C GLY A 95 -9.09 -9.28 9.20
N GLY A 96 -9.69 -10.37 8.73
CA GLY A 96 -9.00 -11.63 8.48
C GLY A 96 -8.71 -12.47 9.73
N MET A 97 -7.73 -13.36 9.64
CA MET A 97 -7.50 -14.47 10.56
C MET A 97 -6.24 -14.32 11.44
N GLY A 98 -5.50 -13.21 11.34
CA GLY A 98 -4.22 -13.03 12.02
C GLY A 98 -3.94 -11.60 12.49
N SER A 99 -2.88 -11.44 13.29
CA SER A 99 -2.39 -10.13 13.77
C SER A 99 -0.91 -9.87 13.42
N ASN A 100 -0.24 -10.87 12.87
CA ASN A 100 1.16 -10.89 12.50
C ASN A 100 1.39 -11.88 11.34
N ALA A 101 2.31 -11.57 10.44
CA ALA A 101 2.75 -12.46 9.37
C ALA A 101 4.15 -12.06 8.88
N LEU A 102 4.86 -13.02 8.29
CA LEU A 102 6.11 -12.77 7.59
C LEU A 102 5.84 -12.38 6.14
N PHE A 103 6.53 -11.33 5.73
CA PHE A 103 6.54 -10.87 4.35
C PHE A 103 7.96 -10.67 3.85
N SER A 104 8.19 -10.96 2.58
CA SER A 104 9.47 -10.67 1.97
C SER A 104 9.72 -9.16 1.88
N VAL A 105 10.98 -8.76 2.04
CA VAL A 105 11.45 -7.38 1.89
C VAL A 105 11.09 -6.85 0.49
N ALA A 106 11.17 -7.70 -0.53
CA ALA A 106 10.82 -7.34 -1.90
C ALA A 106 9.33 -7.01 -2.04
N GLN A 107 8.43 -7.83 -1.48
CA GLN A 107 6.99 -7.63 -1.62
C GLN A 107 6.46 -6.46 -0.78
N THR A 108 6.97 -6.32 0.44
CA THR A 108 6.65 -5.14 1.28
C THR A 108 7.08 -3.84 0.60
N SER A 109 8.26 -3.83 -0.04
CA SER A 109 8.73 -2.68 -0.81
C SER A 109 7.89 -2.44 -2.06
N GLN A 110 7.51 -3.49 -2.79
CA GLN A 110 6.69 -3.37 -4.00
C GLN A 110 5.28 -2.85 -3.70
N ALA A 111 4.68 -3.24 -2.58
CA ALA A 111 3.38 -2.73 -2.18
C ALA A 111 3.45 -1.41 -1.39
N GLY A 112 4.64 -0.83 -1.22
CA GLY A 112 4.83 0.40 -0.46
C GLY A 112 4.33 0.33 0.98
N LEU A 113 4.51 -0.82 1.65
CA LEU A 113 4.16 -0.96 3.06
C LEU A 113 5.17 -0.21 3.92
N TYR A 114 4.68 0.62 4.84
CA TYR A 114 5.48 1.37 5.81
C TYR A 114 4.94 1.22 7.23
N PRO A 115 5.80 1.38 8.26
CA PRO A 115 5.35 1.45 9.64
C PRO A 115 4.31 2.56 9.86
N GLY A 116 3.26 2.28 10.64
CA GLY A 116 2.08 3.13 10.81
C GLY A 116 1.01 2.93 9.72
N GLY A 117 1.31 2.14 8.69
CA GLY A 117 0.43 1.92 7.54
C GLY A 117 -0.74 0.98 7.78
N GLN A 118 -1.49 0.76 6.70
CA GLN A 118 -2.52 -0.27 6.61
C GLN A 118 -2.07 -1.33 5.62
N LEU A 119 -2.44 -2.58 5.89
CA LEU A 119 -2.08 -3.73 5.10
C LEU A 119 -3.30 -4.61 4.91
N ILE A 120 -3.50 -5.09 3.70
CA ILE A 120 -4.35 -6.23 3.39
C ILE A 120 -3.48 -7.23 2.64
N ALA A 121 -3.40 -8.44 3.15
CA ALA A 121 -2.70 -9.51 2.47
C ALA A 121 -3.49 -10.81 2.49
N GLY A 122 -3.30 -11.59 1.44
CA GLY A 122 -3.81 -12.96 1.31
C GLY A 122 -2.67 -13.90 0.95
N GLY A 123 -2.69 -15.11 1.49
CA GLY A 123 -1.63 -16.10 1.25
C GLY A 123 -2.10 -17.54 1.49
N MET A 124 -1.20 -18.49 1.20
CA MET A 124 -1.45 -19.92 1.42
C MET A 124 -1.10 -20.41 2.82
N SER A 125 -0.46 -19.56 3.63
CA SER A 125 -0.06 -19.88 5.01
C SER A 125 -0.42 -18.72 5.94
N PRO A 126 -0.84 -19.00 7.20
CA PRO A 126 -1.13 -17.97 8.18
C PRO A 126 0.14 -17.24 8.65
N VAL A 127 1.32 -17.86 8.52
CA VAL A 127 2.60 -17.28 8.93
C VAL A 127 3.33 -16.66 7.76
N LEU A 128 3.33 -17.31 6.59
CA LEU A 128 4.04 -16.82 5.41
C LEU A 128 3.05 -16.41 4.32
N MET A 129 2.90 -15.10 4.13
CA MET A 129 1.91 -14.54 3.20
C MET A 129 2.51 -14.06 1.87
N ASP A 130 3.76 -14.43 1.60
CA ASP A 130 4.47 -14.13 0.35
C ASP A 130 3.86 -14.76 -0.92
N SER A 131 2.98 -15.74 -0.79
CA SER A 131 2.52 -16.54 -1.94
C SER A 131 1.24 -16.05 -2.59
N GLY A 132 0.57 -15.01 -2.06
CA GLY A 132 -0.69 -14.52 -2.60
C GLY A 132 -0.64 -13.05 -3.00
N VAL A 133 -1.46 -12.23 -2.34
CA VAL A 133 -1.69 -10.82 -2.68
C VAL A 133 -1.24 -9.95 -1.52
N LEU A 134 -0.54 -8.86 -1.82
CA LEU A 134 -0.15 -7.87 -0.82
C LEU A 134 -0.52 -6.48 -1.34
N ALA A 135 -1.42 -5.82 -0.64
CA ALA A 135 -1.77 -4.43 -0.87
C ALA A 135 -1.57 -3.64 0.42
N SER A 136 -0.84 -2.54 0.33
CA SER A 136 -0.72 -1.62 1.44
C SER A 136 -1.19 -0.24 1.06
N ALA A 137 -1.81 0.41 2.04
CA ALA A 137 -1.89 1.84 2.08
C ALA A 137 -0.82 2.37 3.02
N ALA A 138 0.20 3.05 2.46
CA ALA A 138 1.22 3.69 3.26
C ALA A 138 0.59 4.78 4.15
N GLY A 139 0.31 4.42 5.39
CA GLY A 139 -0.16 5.35 6.40
C GLY A 139 1.03 6.06 7.00
N CYS A 140 1.51 7.10 6.32
CA CYS A 140 2.24 8.15 7.03
C CYS A 140 1.36 9.40 7.15
N SER A 141 0.34 9.32 8.00
CA SER A 141 -0.44 10.50 8.44
C SER A 141 0.47 11.57 9.07
N GLY A 142 1.64 11.18 9.61
CA GLY A 142 2.65 12.08 10.20
C GLY A 142 3.78 12.56 9.27
N CYS A 143 4.11 11.88 8.17
CA CYS A 143 5.12 12.34 7.21
C CYS A 143 4.58 13.49 6.35
N LEU A 144 3.26 13.53 6.22
CA LEU A 144 2.53 14.57 5.52
C LEU A 144 2.48 15.89 6.26
N ALA A 145 2.66 15.91 7.58
CA ALA A 145 2.64 17.14 8.37
C ALA A 145 3.78 18.11 8.02
N LYS A 146 4.80 17.66 7.27
CA LYS A 146 5.95 18.46 6.82
C LYS A 146 5.92 18.84 5.33
N LEU A 147 4.92 18.40 4.57
CA LEU A 147 4.78 18.68 3.14
C LEU A 147 3.63 19.67 2.92
N GLY A 148 3.82 20.60 1.97
CA GLY A 148 2.86 21.67 1.70
C GLY A 148 1.47 21.13 1.37
N ILE A 149 0.42 21.92 1.58
CA ILE A 149 -1.00 21.54 1.44
C ILE A 149 -1.29 20.75 0.13
N ILE A 150 -0.61 21.10 -0.97
CA ILE A 150 -0.77 20.45 -2.28
C ILE A 150 -0.12 19.05 -2.32
N GLU A 151 1.03 18.86 -1.70
CA GLU A 151 1.74 17.58 -1.62
C GLU A 151 1.05 16.66 -0.61
N ASN A 152 0.51 17.23 0.47
CA ASN A 152 -0.31 16.55 1.46
C ASN A 152 -1.55 15.89 0.83
N ILE A 153 -2.17 16.58 -0.12
CA ILE A 153 -3.29 16.06 -0.91
C ILE A 153 -2.81 15.02 -1.93
N LYS A 154 -1.75 15.30 -2.71
CA LYS A 154 -1.23 14.36 -3.73
C LYS A 154 -0.73 13.04 -3.13
N GLU A 155 -0.11 13.08 -1.95
CA GLU A 155 0.37 11.89 -1.25
C GLU A 155 -0.79 11.13 -0.59
N LYS A 156 -1.79 11.82 0.03
CA LYS A 156 -3.07 11.19 0.45
C LYS A 156 -3.76 10.42 -0.67
N PHE A 157 -3.53 10.80 -1.93
CA PHE A 157 -4.08 10.13 -3.12
C PHE A 157 -3.19 9.03 -3.72
N LYS A 158 -1.98 8.75 -3.19
CA LYS A 158 -1.07 7.70 -3.67
C LYS A 158 -1.17 6.36 -2.92
N PHE A 159 -1.95 6.25 -1.86
CA PHE A 159 -1.75 5.19 -0.88
C PHE A 159 -2.44 3.88 -1.17
N ILE A 160 -2.39 3.39 -2.40
CA ILE A 160 -2.69 1.99 -2.67
C ILE A 160 -1.69 1.54 -3.73
N ILE A 161 -0.53 1.07 -3.28
CA ILE A 161 0.40 0.40 -4.18
C ILE A 161 0.08 -1.09 -4.04
N VAL A 162 -0.55 -1.65 -5.07
CA VAL A 162 -0.84 -3.09 -5.12
C VAL A 162 0.35 -3.80 -5.74
N GLY A 163 1.07 -4.56 -4.92
CA GLY A 163 2.09 -5.49 -5.41
C GLY A 163 1.42 -6.79 -5.85
N PHE A 164 1.15 -6.95 -7.14
CA PHE A 164 0.76 -8.25 -7.68
C PHE A 164 2.01 -9.08 -7.95
N LYS A 165 2.08 -10.29 -7.36
CA LYS A 165 2.98 -11.30 -7.89
C LYS A 165 2.30 -11.92 -9.12
N LYS A 166 2.79 -11.62 -10.32
CA LYS A 166 2.49 -12.46 -11.48
C LYS A 166 3.22 -13.78 -11.28
N GLU A 167 2.47 -14.87 -11.33
CA GLU A 167 3.03 -16.23 -11.46
C GLU A 167 3.97 -16.34 -12.65
#